data_AF-A0A661L1A3-F1
#
_entry.id   AF-A0A661L1A3-F1
#
_cell.length_a   1.000
_cell.length_b   1.000
_cell.length_c   1.000
_cell.angle_alpha   90.00
_cell.angle_beta   90.00
_cell.angle_gamma   90.00
#
_symmetry.space_group_name_H-M   'P 1'
#
loop_
_entity.id
_entity.type
_entity.pdbx_description
1 polymer ?
#
loop_
_entity_poly.entity_id
_entity_poly.type
_entity_poly.pdbx_seq_one_letter_code
_entity_poly.pdbx_strand_id
1 'polypeptide(L)' 'MKNNNLNILIIKLSAIGDVVHSLPLLEVLKDRFPLSKIDWVVEEDASGIIEDHPDIDQLIIFPRK' A
#
# COMPACT_ATOMS: atom_id res chain seq x y z
N MET A 1 -19.01 13.32 17.14
CA MET A 1 -18.91 12.19 16.19
C MET A 1 -17.44 11.89 16.01
N LYS A 2 -16.97 10.67 16.31
CA LYS A 2 -15.58 10.32 16.00
C LYS A 2 -15.50 10.16 14.48
N ASN A 3 -14.86 11.11 13.79
CA ASN A 3 -14.45 10.92 12.41
C ASN A 3 -13.32 9.89 12.45
N ASN A 4 -13.68 8.60 12.46
CA ASN A 4 -12.72 7.52 12.43
C ASN A 4 -12.17 7.41 11.01
N ASN A 5 -11.22 8.29 10.66
CA ASN A 5 -10.37 8.07 9.51
C ASN A 5 -9.59 6.78 9.76
N LEU A 6 -9.89 5.76 8.97
CA LEU A 6 -9.27 4.44 9.08
C LEU A 6 -7.84 4.54 8.53
N ASN A 7 -6.85 4.13 9.32
CA ASN A 7 -5.46 4.04 8.87
C ASN A 7 -5.12 2.57 8.64
N ILE A 8 -4.67 2.25 7.44
CA ILE A 8 -4.36 0.89 7.00
C ILE A 8 -2.87 0.82 6.66
N LEU A 9 -2.18 -0.17 7.21
CA LEU A 9 -0.81 -0.49 6.84
C LEU A 9 -0.79 -1.83 6.11
N ILE A 10 -0.38 -1.82 4.84
CA ILE A 10 -0.13 -3.02 4.05
C ILE A 10 1.35 -3.40 4.22
N ILE A 11 1.63 -4.66 4.52
CA ILE A 11 3.00 -5.19 4.59
C ILE A 11 3.11 -6.29 3.55
N LYS A 12 3.88 -6.04 2.48
CA LYS A 12 4.14 -7.02 1.42
C LYS A 12 5.62 -7.01 1.07
N LEU A 13 6.40 -7.75 1.86
CA LEU A 13 7.82 -7.98 1.64
C LEU A 13 8.01 -9.23 0.77
N SER A 14 7.97 -9.05 -0.55
CA SER A 14 8.02 -10.14 -1.51
C SER A 14 8.53 -9.68 -2.86
N ALA A 15 8.80 -10.64 -3.75
CA ALA A 15 9.13 -10.37 -5.14
C ALA A 15 8.07 -9.51 -5.86
N ILE A 16 8.50 -8.85 -6.93
CA ILE A 16 7.70 -7.94 -7.77
C ILE A 16 6.35 -8.55 -8.17
N GLY A 17 6.33 -9.81 -8.64
CA GLY A 17 5.10 -10.46 -9.11
C GLY A 17 4.00 -10.50 -8.05
N ASP A 18 4.37 -10.78 -6.80
CA ASP A 18 3.43 -10.81 -5.69
C ASP A 18 2.91 -9.41 -5.32
N VAL A 19 3.74 -8.38 -5.46
CA VAL A 19 3.33 -6.98 -5.23
C VAL A 19 2.31 -6.57 -6.29
N VAL A 20 2.58 -6.86 -7.57
CA VAL A 20 1.66 -6.60 -8.69
C VAL A 20 0.30 -7.27 -8.47
N HIS A 21 0.30 -8.55 -8.06
CA HIS A 21 -0.94 -9.26 -7.77
C HIS A 21 -1.71 -8.72 -6.56
N SER A 22 -1.07 -7.92 -5.71
CA SER A 22 -1.70 -7.30 -4.54
C SER A 22 -2.28 -5.92 -4.85
N LEU A 23 -1.93 -5.27 -5.97
CA LEU A 23 -2.41 -3.92 -6.32
C LEU A 23 -3.94 -3.77 -6.37
N PRO A 24 -4.73 -4.74 -6.89
CA PRO A 24 -6.19 -4.64 -6.91
C PRO A 24 -6.82 -4.51 -5.50
N LEU A 25 -6.08 -4.84 -4.44
CA LEU A 25 -6.51 -4.60 -3.06
C LEU A 25 -6.76 -3.12 -2.79
N LEU A 26 -5.97 -2.21 -3.37
CA LEU A 26 -6.08 -0.77 -3.13
C LEU A 26 -7.44 -0.24 -3.59
N GLU A 27 -7.89 -0.62 -4.78
CA GLU A 27 -9.19 -0.23 -5.32
C GLU A 27 -10.33 -0.71 -4.42
N VAL A 28 -10.29 -1.98 -3.98
CA VAL A 28 -11.30 -2.55 -3.08
C VAL A 28 -11.30 -1.85 -1.72
N LEU A 29 -10.13 -1.48 -1.19
CA LEU A 29 -10.03 -0.75 0.07
C LEU A 29 -10.57 0.66 -0.03
N LYS A 30 -10.25 1.39 -1.12
CA LYS A 30 -10.73 2.75 -1.33
C LYS A 30 -12.23 2.78 -1.68
N ASP A 31 -12.76 1.79 -2.39
CA ASP A 31 -14.22 1.67 -2.60
C ASP A 31 -14.97 1.47 -1.28
N ARG A 32 -14.48 0.58 -0.42
CA ARG A 32 -15.12 0.29 0.87
C ARG A 32 -14.89 1.38 1.94
N PHE A 33 -13.70 1.99 1.92
CA PHE A 33 -13.29 3.01 2.88
C PHE A 33 -12.70 4.23 2.15
N PRO A 34 -13.53 5.07 1.50
CA PRO A 34 -13.05 6.16 0.64
C PRO A 34 -12.15 7.20 1.31
N LEU A 35 -12.25 7.32 2.64
CA LEU A 35 -11.46 8.26 3.44
C LEU A 35 -10.29 7.59 4.17
N SER A 36 -9.99 6.31 3.90
CA SER A 36 -8.89 5.63 4.56
C SER A 36 -7.54 6.13 4.05
N LYS A 37 -6.59 6.30 4.98
CA LYS A 37 -5.18 6.46 4.67
C LYS A 37 -4.54 5.08 4.52
N ILE A 38 -3.83 4.84 3.43
CA ILE A 38 -3.17 3.57 3.14
C ILE A 38 -1.66 3.80 3.02
N ASP A 39 -0.92 3.23 3.97
CA ASP A 39 0.53 3.18 3.93
C ASP A 39 0.96 1.76 3.51
N TRP A 40 2.07 1.62 2.78
CA TRP A 40 2.55 0.33 2.27
C TRP A 40 4.03 0.11 2.56
N VAL A 41 4.38 -0.99 3.24
CA VAL A 41 5.75 -1.47 3.42
C VAL A 41 6.12 -2.48 2.33
N VAL A 42 7.17 -2.19 1.56
CA VAL A 42 7.63 -3.01 0.43
C VAL A 42 9.15 -3.18 0.45
N GLU A 43 9.66 -4.26 -0.15
CA GLU A 43 11.10 -4.39 -0.38
C GLU A 43 11.59 -3.40 -1.45
N GLU A 44 12.84 -2.94 -1.32
CA GLU A 44 13.48 -2.01 -2.26
C GLU A 44 13.39 -2.47 -3.72
N ASP A 45 13.65 -3.74 -3.99
CA ASP A 45 13.60 -4.35 -5.34
C ASP A 45 12.23 -4.19 -6.04
N ALA A 46 11.14 -4.09 -5.27
CA ALA A 46 9.78 -3.98 -5.79
C ALA A 46 9.17 -2.58 -5.64
N SER A 47 9.88 -1.65 -5.01
CA SER A 47 9.36 -0.32 -4.66
C SER A 47 8.94 0.51 -5.88
N GLY A 48 9.74 0.51 -6.95
CA GLY A 48 9.44 1.27 -8.17
C GLY A 48 8.18 0.85 -8.92
N ILE A 49 7.57 -0.29 -8.58
CA ILE A 49 6.29 -0.73 -9.16
C ILE A 49 5.10 0.02 -8.58
N ILE A 50 5.22 0.49 -7.33
CA ILE A 50 4.14 1.11 -6.57
C ILE A 50 4.47 2.54 -6.14
N GLU A 51 5.61 3.06 -6.60
CA GLU A 51 6.00 4.45 -6.46
C GLU A 51 4.93 5.35 -7.12
N ASP A 52 4.58 6.44 -6.42
CA ASP A 52 3.56 7.42 -6.84
C ASP A 52 2.16 6.86 -7.13
N HIS A 53 1.83 5.65 -6.65
CA HIS A 53 0.49 5.10 -6.82
C HIS A 53 -0.55 6.00 -6.09
N PRO A 54 -1.63 6.45 -6.76
CA PRO A 54 -2.53 7.48 -6.22
C PRO A 54 -3.26 7.08 -4.94
N ASP A 55 -3.47 5.78 -4.75
CA ASP A 55 -4.14 5.25 -3.55
C ASP A 55 -3.21 4.93 -2.39
N ILE A 56 -1.89 5.11 -2.55
CA ILE A 56 -0.90 4.93 -1.49
C ILE A 56 -0.52 6.30 -0.94
N ASP A 57 -0.86 6.55 0.33
CA ASP A 57 -0.58 7.79 1.02
C ASP A 57 0.88 7.88 1.50
N GLN A 58 1.49 6.73 1.84
CA GLN A 58 2.91 6.65 2.18
C GLN A 58 3.52 5.31 1.76
N LEU A 59 4.60 5.38 0.98
CA LEU A 59 5.44 4.25 0.68
C LEU A 59 6.59 4.14 1.69
N ILE A 60 6.77 2.96 2.28
CA ILE A 60 7.82 2.66 3.26
C ILE A 60 8.72 1.57 2.67
N ILE A 61 9.92 1.97 2.27
CA ILE A 61 10.89 1.06 1.66
C ILE A 61 11.65 0.33 2.78
N PHE A 62 11.57 -0.99 2.76
CA PHE A 62 12.33 -1.88 3.63
C PHE A 62 13.56 -2.42 2.87
N PRO A 63 14.79 -2.04 3.26
CA PRO A 63 16.00 -2.48 2.58
C PRO A 63 16.22 -3.98 2.80
N ARG A 64 16.57 -4.71 1.74
CA ARG A 64 17.04 -6.11 1.88
C ARG A 64 18.48 -6.13 2.38
N LYS A 65 18.80 -7.08 3.25
CA LYS A 65 20.18 -7.38 3.69
C LYS A 65 20.80 -8.44 2.81
#